data_AF-A0A954P928-F1
#
_entry.id   AF-A0A954P928-F1
#
_cell.length_a   1.000
_cell.length_b   1.000
_cell.length_c   1.000
_cell.angle_alpha   90.00
_cell.angle_beta   90.00
_cell.angle_gamma   90.00
#
_symmetry.space_group_name_H-M   'P 1'
#
loop_
_entity.id
_entity.type
_entity.pdbx_description
1 polymer ?
#
loop_
_entity_poly.entity_id
_entity_poly.type
_entity_poly.pdbx_seq_one_letter_code
_entity_poly.pdbx_strand_id
1 'polypeptide(L)'
;MHTDVRQQIQISPLAGRRSWLLWLLAPLLLAGCGYPEVSPKAYEISKALFSAASRQSEEQLDRAARLIETERKAGEISPREAGWLNEVVATARKGDWPEAQATARQIMEDQIDR
;
A
#
# COMPACT_ATOMS: atom_id res chain seq x y z
N MET A 1 -74.43 11.40 15.65
CA MET A 1 -74.63 12.15 14.40
C MET A 1 -73.69 13.35 14.44
N HIS A 2 -72.89 13.54 13.38
CA HIS A 2 -71.78 14.48 13.17
C HIS A 2 -70.46 14.17 13.91
N THR A 3 -69.44 13.57 13.26
CA THR A 3 -68.36 14.17 12.40
C THR A 3 -67.57 15.25 13.17
N ASP A 4 -66.24 15.23 13.28
CA ASP A 4 -65.27 15.11 12.18
C ASP A 4 -63.81 15.13 12.71
N VAL A 5 -62.87 14.85 11.78
CA VAL A 5 -61.52 15.43 11.64
C VAL A 5 -60.36 14.91 12.50
N ARG A 6 -59.55 14.07 11.82
CA ARG A 6 -58.10 14.14 11.58
C ARG A 6 -57.12 14.19 12.76
N GLN A 7 -56.22 13.20 12.73
CA GLN A 7 -54.76 13.30 12.87
C GLN A 7 -54.22 14.69 13.22
N GLN A 8 -53.51 14.78 14.35
CA GLN A 8 -52.12 15.26 14.34
C GLN A 8 -51.41 14.84 15.62
N ILE A 9 -50.56 13.82 15.45
CA ILE A 9 -49.52 13.42 16.40
C ILE A 9 -48.53 14.58 16.48
N GLN A 10 -48.55 15.31 17.60
CA GLN A 10 -47.50 16.24 17.95
C GLN A 10 -46.33 15.44 18.54
N ILE A 11 -45.25 15.30 17.76
CA ILE A 11 -43.94 14.91 18.29
C ILE A 11 -42.96 15.99 17.83
N SER A 12 -42.33 16.63 18.81
CA SER A 12 -41.51 17.83 18.73
C SER A 12 -40.32 17.76 17.75
N PRO A 13 -39.80 18.90 17.27
CA PRO A 13 -38.62 18.94 16.41
C PRO A 13 -37.36 18.90 17.29
N LEU A 14 -36.64 17.78 17.29
CA LEU A 14 -35.24 17.77 17.73
C LEU A 14 -34.35 18.01 16.51
N ALA A 15 -34.18 19.29 16.21
CA ALA A 15 -33.02 19.76 15.46
C ALA A 15 -31.75 19.47 16.27
N GLY A 16 -30.72 18.97 15.60
CA GLY A 16 -29.37 18.91 16.15
C GLY A 16 -28.85 17.51 16.42
N ARG A 17 -28.29 16.87 15.38
CA ARG A 17 -26.89 16.43 15.29
C ARG A 17 -26.73 15.59 14.02
N ARG A 18 -26.91 16.26 12.87
CA ARG A 18 -26.55 15.72 11.55
C ARG A 18 -25.05 15.37 11.54
N SER A 19 -24.72 14.24 10.92
CA SER A 19 -23.40 13.87 10.41
C SER A 19 -22.28 13.60 11.42
N TRP A 20 -22.24 12.38 11.96
CA TRP A 20 -21.00 11.78 12.48
C TRP A 20 -20.72 10.38 11.88
N LEU A 21 -21.41 9.98 10.82
CA LEU A 21 -21.32 8.63 10.23
C LEU A 21 -20.56 8.55 8.89
N LEU A 22 -19.86 9.61 8.47
CA LEU A 22 -19.24 9.69 7.14
C LEU A 22 -17.71 9.93 7.13
N TRP A 23 -16.99 9.55 8.20
CA TRP A 23 -15.53 9.77 8.30
C TRP A 23 -14.68 8.50 8.50
N LEU A 24 -15.19 7.32 8.12
CA LEU A 24 -14.44 6.05 8.26
C LEU A 24 -14.07 5.36 6.95
N LEU A 25 -14.21 6.02 5.78
CA LEU A 25 -14.09 5.35 4.48
C LEU A 25 -13.08 5.95 3.48
N ALA A 26 -12.17 6.83 3.90
CA ALA A 26 -11.13 7.35 3.01
C ALA A 26 -9.82 7.48 3.80
N PRO A 27 -8.89 6.51 3.67
CA PRO A 27 -8.08 6.46 2.45
C PRO A 27 -7.60 5.03 2.11
N LEU A 28 -8.30 4.30 1.22
CA LEU A 28 -7.77 3.03 0.66
C LEU A 28 -7.42 3.14 -0.83
N LEU A 29 -7.47 4.34 -1.42
CA LEU A 29 -7.41 4.52 -2.89
C LEU A 29 -6.10 5.14 -3.41
N LEU A 30 -5.01 5.11 -2.63
CA LEU A 30 -3.73 5.72 -3.05
C LEU A 30 -2.63 4.73 -3.47
N ALA A 31 -2.90 3.43 -3.53
CA ALA A 31 -2.03 2.45 -4.20
C ALA A 31 -2.75 1.97 -5.47
N GLY A 32 -2.38 2.32 -6.70
CA GLY A 32 -1.29 3.10 -7.25
C GLY A 32 -1.26 2.80 -8.76
N CYS A 33 -1.01 3.80 -9.61
CA CYS A 33 -0.85 3.61 -11.05
C CYS A 33 0.53 3.02 -11.39
N GLY A 34 0.81 1.79 -10.93
CA GLY A 34 2.07 1.09 -11.17
C GLY A 34 3.34 1.81 -10.66
N TYR A 35 4.47 1.17 -10.82
CA TYR A 35 5.79 1.74 -10.60
C TYR A 35 6.27 2.42 -11.89
N PRO A 36 6.87 3.62 -11.83
CA PRO A 36 7.52 4.23 -12.98
C PRO A 36 8.75 3.40 -13.41
N GLU A 37 9.43 3.86 -14.46
CA GLU A 37 10.71 3.27 -14.85
C GLU A 37 11.70 3.31 -13.68
N VAL A 38 12.36 2.18 -13.44
CA VAL A 38 13.41 2.04 -12.42
C VAL A 38 14.76 1.77 -13.07
N SER A 39 15.82 2.13 -12.37
CA SER A 39 17.19 1.80 -12.74
C SER A 39 17.41 0.28 -12.88
N PRO A 40 18.37 -0.15 -13.72
CA PRO A 40 18.76 -1.56 -13.79
C PRO A 40 19.12 -2.13 -12.42
N LYS A 41 19.79 -1.33 -11.58
CA LYS A 41 20.17 -1.77 -10.23
C LYS A 41 18.95 -2.02 -9.34
N ALA A 42 17.97 -1.12 -9.35
CA ALA A 42 16.73 -1.33 -8.61
C ALA A 42 15.98 -2.58 -9.10
N TYR A 43 15.95 -2.83 -10.41
CA TYR A 43 15.37 -4.04 -10.99
C TYR A 43 16.07 -5.33 -10.51
N GLU A 44 17.41 -5.35 -10.49
CA GLU A 44 18.19 -6.49 -9.97
C GLU A 44 17.90 -6.74 -8.49
N ILE A 45 17.80 -5.68 -7.68
CA ILE A 45 17.44 -5.81 -6.26
C ILE A 45 16.00 -6.32 -6.12
N SER A 46 15.06 -5.88 -6.95
CA SER A 46 13.68 -6.42 -6.97
C SER A 46 13.65 -7.92 -7.24
N LYS A 47 14.49 -8.45 -8.15
CA LYS A 47 14.64 -9.90 -8.35
C LYS A 47 15.16 -10.61 -7.10
N ALA A 48 16.15 -10.03 -6.44
CA ALA A 48 16.70 -10.58 -5.20
C ALA A 48 15.64 -10.62 -4.09
N LEU A 49 14.86 -9.54 -3.94
CA LEU A 49 13.76 -9.44 -2.97
C LEU A 49 12.64 -10.42 -3.29
N PHE A 50 12.23 -10.54 -4.55
CA PHE A 50 11.25 -11.53 -4.98
C PHE A 50 11.69 -12.94 -4.58
N SER A 51 12.96 -13.28 -4.84
CA SER A 51 13.52 -14.60 -4.52
C SER A 51 13.68 -14.84 -3.01
N ALA A 52 13.98 -13.79 -2.24
CA ALA A 52 14.04 -13.86 -0.78
C ALA A 52 12.64 -14.06 -0.19
N ALA A 53 11.65 -13.28 -0.64
CA ALA A 53 10.27 -13.35 -0.19
C ALA A 53 9.60 -14.67 -0.56
N SER A 54 9.81 -15.17 -1.79
CA SER A 54 9.25 -16.45 -2.24
C SER A 54 9.77 -17.65 -1.43
N ARG A 55 10.98 -17.54 -0.86
CA ARG A 55 11.59 -18.55 0.01
C ARG A 55 11.42 -18.25 1.50
N GLN A 56 10.79 -17.12 1.85
CA GLN A 56 10.70 -16.61 3.22
C GLN A 56 12.06 -16.60 3.93
N SER A 57 13.10 -16.22 3.19
CA SER A 57 14.49 -16.32 3.66
C SER A 57 14.94 -15.00 4.29
N GLU A 58 14.87 -14.91 5.62
CA GLU A 58 15.34 -13.76 6.40
C GLU A 58 16.80 -13.40 6.09
N GLU A 59 17.67 -14.41 5.93
CA GLU A 59 19.08 -14.20 5.60
C GLU A 59 19.27 -13.48 4.25
N GLN A 60 18.48 -13.87 3.24
CA GLN A 60 18.51 -13.22 1.94
C GLN A 60 17.86 -11.85 1.96
N LEU A 61 16.80 -11.69 2.75
CA LEU A 61 16.13 -10.41 2.96
C LEU A 61 17.10 -9.40 3.59
N ASP A 62 17.89 -9.82 4.58
CA ASP A 62 18.90 -8.98 5.22
C ASP A 62 20.06 -8.62 4.29
N ARG A 63 20.47 -9.53 3.41
CA ARG A 63 21.44 -9.22 2.34
C ARG A 63 20.87 -8.17 1.38
N ALA A 64 19.63 -8.34 0.93
CA ALA A 64 18.97 -7.40 0.05
C ALA A 64 18.81 -6.02 0.73
N ALA A 65 18.43 -5.97 2.01
CA ALA A 65 18.33 -4.74 2.78
C ALA A 65 19.67 -3.97 2.86
N ARG A 66 20.78 -4.69 3.09
CA ARG A 66 22.13 -4.10 3.06
C ARG A 66 22.52 -3.62 1.66
N LEU A 67 22.14 -4.36 0.63
CA LEU A 67 22.40 -4.00 -0.76
C LEU A 67 21.65 -2.71 -1.14
N ILE A 68 20.38 -2.57 -0.77
CA ILE A 68 19.59 -1.34 -0.96
C ILE A 68 20.34 -0.13 -0.38
N GLU A 69 20.77 -0.22 0.88
CA GLU A 69 21.45 0.89 1.53
C GLU A 69 22.82 1.20 0.90
N THR A 70 23.55 0.16 0.47
CA THR A 70 24.85 0.30 -0.18
C THR A 70 24.72 1.02 -1.53
N GLU A 71 23.80 0.56 -2.36
CA GLU A 71 23.57 1.09 -3.71
C GLU A 71 22.96 2.50 -3.67
N ARG A 72 22.08 2.76 -2.68
CA ARG A 72 21.56 4.11 -2.44
C ARG A 72 22.67 5.09 -2.05
N LYS A 73 23.61 4.67 -1.21
CA LYS A 73 24.78 5.49 -0.84
C LYS A 73 25.75 5.70 -2.00
N ALA A 74 25.87 4.70 -2.87
CA ALA A 74 26.67 4.80 -4.10
C ALA A 74 26.01 5.70 -5.17
N GLY A 75 24.70 5.98 -5.05
CA GLY A 75 23.94 6.75 -6.03
C GLY A 75 23.44 5.92 -7.22
N GLU A 76 23.59 4.59 -7.15
CA GLU A 76 23.16 3.64 -8.18
C GLU A 76 21.64 3.41 -8.19
N ILE A 77 20.97 3.73 -7.08
CA ILE A 77 19.51 3.83 -6.98
C ILE A 77 19.13 5.14 -6.30
N SER A 78 18.02 5.73 -6.74
CA SER A 78 17.48 6.96 -6.16
C SER A 78 16.89 6.73 -4.76
N PRO A 79 16.70 7.79 -3.95
CA PRO A 79 16.00 7.68 -2.68
C PRO A 79 14.58 7.13 -2.80
N ARG A 80 13.91 7.40 -3.94
CA ARG A 80 12.54 6.95 -4.20
C ARG A 80 12.51 5.44 -4.46
N GLU A 81 13.39 4.93 -5.31
CA GLU A 81 13.51 3.48 -5.56
C GLU A 81 13.91 2.73 -4.29
N ALA A 82 14.86 3.27 -3.52
CA ALA A 82 15.20 2.70 -2.22
C ALA A 82 13.99 2.67 -1.28
N GLY A 83 13.08 3.66 -1.35
CA GLY A 83 11.82 3.66 -0.62
C GLY A 83 10.94 2.46 -0.97
N TRP A 84 10.68 2.23 -2.25
CA TRP A 84 9.88 1.09 -2.72
C TRP A 84 10.51 -0.26 -2.36
N LEU A 85 11.82 -0.41 -2.55
CA LEU A 85 12.53 -1.65 -2.20
C LEU A 85 12.51 -1.91 -0.69
N ASN A 86 12.62 -0.87 0.14
CA ASN A 86 12.53 -1.00 1.59
C ASN A 86 11.10 -1.28 2.07
N GLU A 87 10.08 -0.87 1.33
CA GLU A 87 8.69 -1.24 1.62
C GLU A 87 8.49 -2.75 1.49
N VAL A 88 9.03 -3.37 0.44
CA VAL A 88 9.05 -4.84 0.29
C VAL A 88 9.72 -5.51 1.49
N VAL A 89 10.89 -5.01 1.92
CA VAL A 89 11.61 -5.52 3.10
C VAL A 89 10.76 -5.38 4.37
N ALA A 90 10.11 -4.23 4.56
CA ALA A 90 9.28 -3.97 5.73
C ALA A 90 8.04 -4.87 5.76
N THR A 91 7.40 -5.10 4.63
CA THR A 91 6.25 -6.00 4.48
C THR A 91 6.64 -7.45 4.80
N ALA A 92 7.76 -7.91 4.25
CA ALA A 92 8.33 -9.23 4.55
C ALA A 92 8.65 -9.39 6.05
N ARG A 93 9.29 -8.40 6.68
CA ARG A 93 9.60 -8.40 8.13
C ARG A 93 8.38 -8.38 9.04
N LYS A 94 7.21 -7.94 8.54
CA LYS A 94 5.92 -8.07 9.26
C LYS A 94 5.33 -9.47 9.17
N GLY A 95 5.97 -10.38 8.43
CA GLY A 95 5.50 -11.74 8.16
C GLY A 95 4.61 -11.86 6.94
N ASP A 96 4.34 -10.75 6.22
CA ASP A 96 3.51 -10.76 5.02
C ASP A 96 4.36 -11.04 3.76
N TRP A 97 4.92 -12.25 3.73
CA TRP A 97 5.75 -12.72 2.63
C TRP A 97 5.04 -12.74 1.27
N PRO A 98 3.75 -13.16 1.18
CA PRO A 98 3.03 -13.13 -0.09
C PRO A 98 2.89 -11.72 -0.67
N GLU A 99 2.54 -10.73 0.17
CA GLU A 99 2.44 -9.34 -0.28
C GLU A 99 3.81 -8.81 -0.72
N ALA A 100 4.86 -9.04 0.08
CA ALA A 100 6.21 -8.63 -0.29
C ALA A 100 6.66 -9.21 -1.64
N GLN A 101 6.37 -10.49 -1.88
CA GLN A 101 6.64 -11.14 -3.16
C GLN A 101 5.84 -10.50 -4.31
N ALA A 102 4.54 -10.23 -4.10
CA ALA A 102 3.68 -9.60 -5.08
C ALA A 102 4.14 -8.18 -5.42
N THR A 103 4.48 -7.37 -4.42
CA THR A 103 5.02 -6.03 -4.60
C THR A 103 6.33 -6.05 -5.39
N ALA A 104 7.28 -6.94 -5.04
CA ALA A 104 8.55 -7.07 -5.76
C ALA A 104 8.33 -7.49 -7.22
N ARG A 105 7.38 -8.40 -7.47
CA ARG A 105 6.97 -8.81 -8.82
C ARG A 105 6.39 -7.64 -9.60
N GLN A 106 5.49 -6.87 -9.00
CA GLN A 106 4.87 -5.72 -9.65
C GLN A 106 5.91 -4.68 -10.08
N ILE A 107 6.89 -4.37 -9.24
CA ILE A 107 8.00 -3.46 -9.61
C ILE A 107 8.67 -3.94 -10.91
N MET A 108 8.89 -5.24 -11.06
CA MET A 108 9.53 -5.82 -12.26
C MET A 108 8.61 -5.85 -13.48
N GLU A 109 7.33 -6.20 -13.29
CA GLU A 109 6.35 -6.30 -14.38
C GLU A 109 6.07 -4.95 -15.02
N ASP A 110 6.02 -3.87 -14.22
CA ASP A 110 5.80 -2.51 -14.70
C ASP A 110 6.94 -1.97 -15.60
N GLN A 111 8.01 -2.75 -15.80
CA GLN A 111 9.14 -2.44 -16.67
C GLN A 111 9.12 -3.19 -18.01
N ILE A 112 8.28 -4.22 -18.17
CA ILE A 112 8.28 -5.09 -19.37
C ILE A 112 7.51 -4.47 -20.53
N ASP A 113 6.49 -3.66 -20.25
CA ASP A 113 5.56 -3.10 -21.24
C ASP A 113 5.81 -1.60 -21.56
N ARG A 114 7.03 -1.10 -21.32
CA ARG A 114 7.40 0.31 -21.53
C ARG A 114 8.31 0.55 -22.72
#